data_AF-A0A847H931-F1
#
_entry.id   AF-A0A847H931-F1
#
_cell.length_a   1.000
_cell.length_b   1.000
_cell.length_c   1.000
_cell.angle_alpha   90.00
_cell.angle_beta   90.00
_cell.angle_gamma   90.00
#
_symmetry.space_group_name_H-M   'P 1'
#
loop_
_entity.id
_entity.type
_entity.pdbx_description
1 polymer ?
#
loop_
_entity_poly.entity_id
_entity_poly.type
_entity_poly.pdbx_seq_one_letter_code
_entity_poly.pdbx_strand_id
1 'polypeptide(L)'
;MNRLVSRTALPVLGLVGALSLTACSNAEPGRGTNEDHTRAVRISVSANSPEQQVLGELYSQVLQETGRSTSLIIEDTPREGNRLELLYAAETDLIISCTGLMLHQLDPERAEELSGTIDPHETHREFMGALPAHLTAPDPSPAQGCSVDVLEQQVPDLPQSIIPVYRRDLFDRAELKAISSVTYTVTDEELEGLIETAGDKSSVSAAVEEWLGY
;
A
#
# COMPACT_ATOMS: atom_id res chain seq x y z
N MET A 1 66.44 -61.89 -40.45
CA MET A 1 65.47 -61.80 -41.57
C MET A 1 64.13 -61.32 -41.00
N ASN A 2 63.61 -60.17 -41.49
CA ASN A 2 62.20 -59.68 -41.58
C ASN A 2 61.23 -59.88 -40.38
N ARG A 3 60.28 -59.01 -39.99
CA ARG A 3 59.67 -57.72 -40.41
C ARG A 3 58.75 -57.29 -39.22
N LEU A 4 58.81 -56.04 -38.74
CA LEU A 4 57.79 -54.95 -38.78
C LEU A 4 56.39 -55.17 -38.12
N VAL A 5 56.04 -54.23 -37.20
CA VAL A 5 54.77 -53.46 -37.05
C VAL A 5 53.55 -54.21 -36.42
N SER A 6 52.63 -53.66 -35.62
CA SER A 6 52.43 -52.43 -34.79
C SER A 6 51.02 -52.53 -34.16
N ARG A 7 50.75 -51.82 -33.05
CA ARG A 7 49.42 -51.40 -32.50
C ARG A 7 48.53 -52.53 -31.94
N THR A 8 47.75 -52.43 -30.86
CA THR A 8 46.96 -51.33 -30.26
C THR A 8 46.34 -51.75 -28.91
N ALA A 9 46.14 -50.76 -28.03
CA ALA A 9 45.02 -50.54 -27.09
C ALA A 9 44.77 -51.45 -25.85
N LEU A 10 44.88 -50.84 -24.67
CA LEU A 10 44.18 -51.15 -23.40
C LEU A 10 42.68 -50.78 -23.49
N PRO A 11 41.77 -51.38 -22.69
CA PRO A 11 41.31 -50.79 -21.41
C PRO A 11 40.81 -51.86 -20.39
N VAL A 12 40.33 -51.64 -19.15
CA VAL A 12 40.31 -50.61 -18.10
C VAL A 12 39.80 -51.34 -16.83
N LEU A 13 40.36 -51.02 -15.66
CA LEU A 13 40.04 -51.62 -14.35
C LEU A 13 38.85 -50.89 -13.67
N GLY A 14 38.19 -51.59 -12.75
CA GLY A 14 36.89 -51.29 -12.14
C GLY A 14 36.72 -49.97 -11.39
N LEU A 15 35.46 -49.54 -11.31
CA LEU A 15 35.00 -48.37 -10.56
C LEU A 15 34.31 -48.82 -9.26
N VAL A 16 34.81 -48.31 -8.14
CA VAL A 16 34.33 -48.51 -6.77
C VAL A 16 33.15 -47.58 -6.48
N GLY A 17 32.15 -48.07 -5.75
CA GLY A 17 30.97 -47.34 -5.33
C GLY A 17 31.22 -46.32 -4.22
N ALA A 18 30.58 -45.16 -4.32
CA ALA A 18 30.34 -44.23 -3.23
C ALA A 18 28.84 -43.89 -3.23
N LEU A 19 28.16 -44.22 -2.14
CA LEU A 19 26.77 -43.88 -1.87
C LEU A 19 26.68 -42.40 -1.47
N SER A 20 26.27 -41.56 -2.40
CA SER A 20 25.96 -40.15 -2.15
C SER A 20 24.56 -40.04 -1.55
N LEU A 21 24.46 -39.80 -0.24
CA LEU A 21 23.24 -39.30 0.40
C LEU A 21 23.17 -37.78 0.17
N THR A 22 22.71 -37.35 -1.00
CA THR A 22 22.44 -35.95 -1.29
C THR A 22 20.98 -35.61 -1.02
N ALA A 23 20.78 -34.82 0.04
CA ALA A 23 19.86 -33.69 0.14
C ALA A 23 18.39 -33.92 -0.26
N CYS A 24 17.58 -34.33 0.72
CA CYS A 24 16.19 -33.89 0.77
C CYS A 24 16.14 -32.56 1.54
N SER A 25 16.51 -31.46 0.89
CA SER A 25 16.20 -30.12 1.41
C SER A 25 15.42 -29.33 0.35
N ASN A 26 14.21 -28.95 0.75
CA ASN A 26 13.42 -27.86 0.18
C ASN A 26 13.00 -28.01 -1.28
N ALA A 27 11.99 -28.86 -1.49
CA ALA A 27 10.97 -28.60 -2.50
C ALA A 27 9.68 -28.19 -1.78
N GLU A 28 9.71 -27.07 -1.06
CA GLU A 28 8.46 -26.32 -0.88
C GLU A 28 8.05 -25.81 -2.26
N PRO A 29 6.78 -25.96 -2.68
CA PRO A 29 6.33 -25.31 -3.90
C PRO A 29 6.51 -23.82 -3.68
N GLY A 30 7.56 -23.25 -4.26
CA GLY A 30 7.79 -21.82 -4.24
C GLY A 30 6.55 -21.17 -4.81
N ARG A 31 5.92 -20.31 -4.01
CA ARG A 31 4.88 -19.40 -4.48
C ARG A 31 5.50 -18.69 -5.70
N GLY A 32 4.92 -18.88 -6.88
CA GLY A 32 5.41 -18.20 -8.08
C GLY A 32 5.57 -16.71 -7.78
N THR A 33 6.65 -16.10 -8.28
CA THR A 33 6.88 -14.67 -8.14
C THR A 33 5.65 -13.95 -8.69
N ASN A 34 4.83 -13.41 -7.79
CA ASN A 34 3.69 -12.61 -8.20
C ASN A 34 4.27 -11.26 -8.66
N GLU A 35 4.26 -11.01 -9.97
CA GLU A 35 4.85 -9.81 -10.58
C GLU A 35 4.31 -8.52 -9.93
N ASP A 36 3.07 -8.54 -9.43
CA ASP A 36 2.46 -7.42 -8.70
C ASP A 36 3.16 -7.04 -7.39
N HIS A 37 3.86 -7.98 -6.72
CA HIS A 37 4.65 -7.68 -5.51
C HIS A 37 6.09 -7.22 -5.82
N THR A 38 6.48 -7.15 -7.09
CA THR A 38 7.83 -6.70 -7.49
C THR A 38 7.88 -5.27 -7.98
N ARG A 39 6.77 -4.73 -8.51
CA ARG A 39 6.68 -3.31 -8.91
C ARG A 39 6.47 -2.41 -7.70
N ALA A 40 6.96 -1.17 -7.76
CA ALA A 40 6.70 -0.19 -6.71
C ALA A 40 5.20 0.13 -6.59
N VAL A 41 4.72 0.28 -5.36
CA VAL A 41 3.35 0.73 -5.07
C VAL A 41 3.27 2.22 -5.35
N ARG A 42 2.39 2.62 -6.26
CA ARG A 42 2.15 4.04 -6.53
C ARG A 42 1.11 4.59 -5.55
N ILE A 43 1.46 5.67 -4.88
CA ILE A 43 0.60 6.37 -3.92
C ILE A 43 0.37 7.77 -4.45
N SER A 44 -0.88 8.11 -4.75
CA SER A 44 -1.24 9.45 -5.23
C SER A 44 -1.48 10.38 -4.03
N VAL A 45 -0.95 11.61 -4.09
CA VAL A 45 -1.15 12.68 -3.10
C VAL A 45 -1.30 14.03 -3.78
N SER A 46 -2.06 14.92 -3.16
CA SER A 46 -2.20 16.31 -3.65
C SER A 46 -1.00 17.15 -3.21
N ALA A 47 -0.38 17.86 -4.15
CA ALA A 47 0.68 18.83 -3.84
C ALA A 47 0.16 20.02 -3.03
N ASN A 48 -1.15 20.28 -3.09
CA ASN A 48 -1.78 21.43 -2.46
C ASN A 48 -2.34 21.12 -1.06
N SER A 49 -2.04 19.93 -0.51
CA SER A 49 -2.47 19.52 0.82
C SER A 49 -1.28 18.99 1.63
N PRO A 50 -0.78 19.74 2.63
CA PRO A 50 0.25 19.26 3.56
C PRO A 50 -0.16 17.95 4.26
N GLU A 51 -1.43 17.83 4.63
CA GLU A 51 -2.03 16.60 5.16
C GLU A 51 -1.80 15.42 4.22
N GLN A 52 -2.13 15.55 2.93
CA GLN A 52 -1.96 14.47 1.96
C GLN A 52 -0.49 14.13 1.72
N GLN A 53 0.40 15.13 1.71
CA GLN A 53 1.83 14.89 1.57
C GLN A 53 2.38 14.09 2.77
N VAL A 54 2.03 14.48 3.99
CA VAL A 54 2.40 13.77 5.22
C VAL A 54 1.85 12.36 5.22
N LEU A 55 0.56 12.17 4.94
CA LEU A 55 -0.06 10.84 4.93
C LEU A 55 0.54 9.94 3.86
N GLY A 56 0.80 10.45 2.66
CA GLY A 56 1.45 9.67 1.60
C GLY A 56 2.85 9.23 1.97
N GLU A 57 3.66 10.14 2.52
CA GLU A 57 5.00 9.82 3.00
C GLU A 57 4.96 8.80 4.14
N LEU A 58 4.03 8.95 5.08
CA LEU A 58 3.82 8.01 6.18
C LEU A 58 3.53 6.59 5.68
N TYR A 59 2.53 6.42 4.80
CA TYR A 59 2.25 5.10 4.23
C TYR A 59 3.41 4.58 3.35
N SER A 60 4.13 5.48 2.69
CA SER A 60 5.29 5.14 1.87
C SER A 60 6.43 4.53 2.72
N GLN A 61 6.82 5.19 3.81
CA GLN A 61 7.90 4.71 4.68
C GLN A 61 7.52 3.41 5.40
N VAL A 62 6.31 3.34 5.95
CA VAL A 62 5.80 2.13 6.62
C VAL A 62 5.80 0.92 5.66
N LEU A 63 5.48 1.12 4.38
CA LEU A 63 5.59 0.07 3.38
C LEU A 63 7.06 -0.28 3.07
N GLN A 64 7.93 0.72 2.93
CA GLN A 64 9.35 0.48 2.66
C GLN A 64 10.04 -0.34 3.76
N GLU A 65 9.65 -0.18 5.02
CA GLU A 65 10.14 -1.01 6.14
C GLU A 65 9.81 -2.49 5.99
N THR A 66 8.68 -2.81 5.33
CA THR A 66 8.32 -4.20 5.01
C THR A 66 9.11 -4.76 3.82
N GLY A 67 9.99 -3.96 3.22
CA GLY A 67 10.73 -4.28 2.00
C GLY A 67 9.96 -3.94 0.71
N ARG A 68 8.81 -3.26 0.82
CA ARG A 68 7.96 -2.91 -0.32
C ARG A 68 8.39 -1.57 -0.92
N SER A 69 8.87 -1.59 -2.16
CA SER A 69 9.14 -0.34 -2.89
C SER A 69 7.86 0.47 -3.12
N THR A 70 7.95 1.78 -2.96
CA THR A 70 6.85 2.72 -3.19
C THR A 70 7.29 3.87 -4.10
N SER A 71 6.32 4.58 -4.67
CA SER A 71 6.54 5.80 -5.44
C SER A 71 5.39 6.76 -5.16
N LEU A 72 5.72 7.96 -4.67
CA LEU A 72 4.74 9.03 -4.52
C LEU A 72 4.48 9.70 -5.87
N ILE A 73 3.21 9.77 -6.25
CA ILE A 73 2.73 10.54 -7.40
C ILE A 73 2.12 11.81 -6.83
N ILE A 74 2.87 12.92 -6.95
CA ILE A 74 2.43 14.23 -6.50
C ILE A 74 1.59 14.88 -7.60
N GLU A 75 0.37 15.26 -7.24
CA GLU A 75 -0.61 15.84 -8.15
C GLU A 75 -0.67 17.35 -7.95
N ASP A 76 -0.04 18.08 -8.88
CA ASP A 76 0.11 19.54 -8.79
C ASP A 76 -1.12 20.30 -9.28
N THR A 77 -1.91 19.71 -10.17
CA THR A 77 -3.13 20.30 -10.70
C THR A 77 -4.34 19.81 -9.91
N PRO A 78 -5.23 20.71 -9.41
CA PRO A 78 -6.54 20.32 -8.93
C PRO A 78 -7.24 19.47 -10.00
N ARG A 79 -7.63 18.25 -9.65
CA ARG A 79 -8.29 17.35 -10.60
C ARG A 79 -9.78 17.56 -10.51
N GLU A 80 -10.42 17.77 -11.65
CA GLU A 80 -11.87 17.64 -11.78
C GLU A 80 -12.22 16.15 -11.70
N GLY A 81 -12.98 15.72 -10.68
CA GLY A 81 -13.46 14.34 -10.54
C GLY A 81 -13.00 13.63 -9.26
N ASN A 82 -13.42 12.37 -9.11
CA ASN A 82 -13.15 11.57 -7.92
C ASN A 82 -11.77 10.89 -8.02
N ARG A 83 -10.93 11.00 -6.98
CA ARG A 83 -9.61 10.33 -6.89
C ARG A 83 -9.70 8.80 -6.99
N LEU A 84 -10.86 8.23 -6.71
CA LEU A 84 -11.17 6.82 -6.93
C LEU A 84 -11.02 6.39 -8.40
N GLU A 85 -11.21 7.30 -9.35
CA GLU A 85 -11.00 7.04 -10.78
C GLU A 85 -9.56 6.65 -11.09
N LEU A 86 -8.59 7.13 -10.31
CA LEU A 86 -7.18 6.75 -10.45
C LEU A 86 -6.94 5.27 -10.14
N LEU A 87 -7.71 4.71 -9.20
CA LEU A 87 -7.66 3.29 -8.88
C LEU A 87 -8.33 2.47 -9.99
N TYR A 88 -9.45 2.95 -10.55
CA TYR A 88 -10.13 2.29 -11.66
C TYR A 88 -9.32 2.29 -12.96
N ALA A 89 -8.67 3.41 -13.27
CA ALA A 89 -7.80 3.56 -14.44
C ALA A 89 -6.41 2.91 -14.24
N ALA A 90 -6.15 2.35 -13.05
CA ALA A 90 -4.84 1.83 -12.65
C ALA A 90 -3.69 2.86 -12.82
N GLU A 91 -3.99 4.15 -12.63
CA GLU A 91 -3.02 5.25 -12.63
C GLU A 91 -2.28 5.33 -11.28
N THR A 92 -2.92 4.88 -10.21
CA THR A 92 -2.32 4.69 -8.89
C THR A 92 -2.69 3.32 -8.32
N ASP A 93 -2.03 2.91 -7.24
CA ASP A 93 -2.31 1.66 -6.54
C ASP A 93 -2.96 1.87 -5.17
N LEU A 94 -2.70 3.03 -4.56
CA LEU A 94 -3.27 3.48 -3.30
C LEU A 94 -3.61 4.97 -3.38
N ILE A 95 -4.74 5.34 -2.77
CA ILE A 95 -5.12 6.73 -2.47
C ILE A 95 -5.40 6.86 -0.98
N ILE A 96 -5.25 8.07 -0.43
CA ILE A 96 -5.70 8.40 0.91
C ILE A 96 -6.93 9.31 0.79
N SER A 97 -8.01 8.95 1.47
CA SER A 97 -9.24 9.73 1.49
C SER A 97 -9.96 9.59 2.84
N CYS A 98 -11.22 9.97 2.91
CA CYS A 98 -12.01 10.00 4.13
C CYS A 98 -13.34 9.27 3.94
N THR A 99 -13.82 8.63 5.00
CA THR A 99 -15.00 7.74 4.95
C THR A 99 -16.26 8.40 4.43
N GLY A 100 -16.66 9.55 4.99
CA GLY A 100 -17.89 10.24 4.59
C GLY A 100 -17.81 10.80 3.17
N LEU A 101 -16.68 11.36 2.77
CA LEU A 101 -16.41 11.81 1.41
C LEU A 101 -16.54 10.65 0.41
N MET A 102 -15.90 9.51 0.70
CA MET A 102 -15.96 8.34 -0.17
C MET A 102 -17.38 7.76 -0.26
N LEU A 103 -18.11 7.69 0.86
CA LEU A 103 -19.51 7.28 0.86
C LEU A 103 -20.35 8.22 -0.03
N HIS A 104 -20.22 9.53 0.14
CA HIS A 104 -20.95 10.52 -0.67
C HIS A 104 -20.69 10.37 -2.17
N GLN A 105 -19.45 10.09 -2.56
CA GLN A 105 -19.09 9.92 -3.97
C GLN A 105 -19.59 8.60 -4.57
N LEU A 106 -19.74 7.55 -3.77
CA LEU A 106 -20.14 6.22 -4.21
C LEU A 106 -21.65 5.99 -4.12
N ASP A 107 -22.27 6.51 -3.07
CA ASP A 107 -23.68 6.38 -2.75
C ASP A 107 -24.17 7.67 -2.06
N PRO A 108 -24.44 8.73 -2.84
CA PRO A 108 -24.85 10.03 -2.30
C PRO A 108 -26.21 9.97 -1.58
N GLU A 109 -27.09 9.04 -1.97
CA GLU A 109 -28.38 8.83 -1.31
C GLU A 109 -28.17 8.27 0.10
N ARG A 110 -27.35 7.22 0.25
CA ARG A 110 -26.99 6.67 1.56
C ARG A 110 -26.24 7.69 2.42
N ALA A 111 -25.35 8.49 1.84
CA ALA A 111 -24.64 9.55 2.56
C ALA A 111 -25.61 10.57 3.18
N GLU A 112 -26.63 10.99 2.43
CA GLU A 112 -27.65 11.91 2.92
C GLU A 112 -28.51 11.27 4.01
N GLU A 113 -28.88 9.99 3.86
CA GLU A 113 -29.62 9.24 4.89
C GLU A 113 -28.86 9.15 6.21
N LEU A 114 -27.53 9.08 6.17
CA LEU A 114 -26.67 9.00 7.36
C LEU A 114 -26.27 10.37 7.92
N SER A 115 -26.64 11.47 7.26
CA SER A 115 -26.26 12.83 7.66
C SER A 115 -26.63 13.12 9.13
N GLY A 116 -25.66 13.63 9.87
CA GLY A 116 -25.72 13.88 11.31
C GLY A 116 -25.37 12.67 12.19
N THR A 117 -25.04 11.50 11.61
CA THR A 117 -24.41 10.42 12.39
C THR A 117 -23.07 10.89 12.92
N ILE A 118 -22.70 10.42 14.12
CA ILE A 118 -21.40 10.67 14.72
C ILE A 118 -20.58 9.38 14.85
N ASP A 119 -21.13 8.24 14.39
CA ASP A 119 -20.47 6.94 14.49
C ASP A 119 -19.56 6.72 13.26
N PRO A 120 -18.21 6.79 13.43
CA PRO A 120 -17.28 6.54 12.32
C PRO A 120 -17.36 5.10 11.81
N HIS A 121 -17.72 4.13 12.66
CA HIS A 121 -17.83 2.73 12.25
C HIS A 121 -19.08 2.46 11.42
N GLU A 122 -20.18 3.18 11.67
CA GLU A 122 -21.38 3.14 10.83
C GLU A 122 -21.07 3.71 9.45
N THR A 123 -20.48 4.90 9.39
CA THR A 123 -20.09 5.54 8.13
C THR A 123 -19.12 4.68 7.32
N HIS A 124 -18.11 4.11 7.99
CA HIS A 124 -17.16 3.20 7.36
C HIS A 124 -17.83 1.93 6.82
N ARG A 125 -18.79 1.34 7.55
CA ARG A 125 -19.51 0.14 7.11
C ARG A 125 -20.32 0.40 5.84
N GLU A 126 -21.05 1.51 5.79
CA GLU A 126 -21.83 1.88 4.61
C GLU A 126 -20.90 2.21 3.42
N PHE A 127 -19.80 2.93 3.67
CA PHE A 127 -18.74 3.14 2.67
C PHE A 127 -18.22 1.81 2.09
N MET A 128 -17.86 0.86 2.96
CA MET A 128 -17.36 -0.46 2.53
C MET A 128 -18.43 -1.27 1.79
N GLY A 129 -19.72 -1.05 2.08
CA GLY A 129 -20.85 -1.63 1.36
C GLY A 129 -21.02 -1.06 -0.05
N ALA A 130 -20.74 0.22 -0.25
CA ALA A 130 -20.79 0.89 -1.55
C ALA A 130 -19.52 0.68 -2.41
N LEU A 131 -18.39 0.35 -1.78
CA LEU A 131 -17.11 0.19 -2.45
C LEU A 131 -17.09 -1.03 -3.41
N PRO A 132 -16.58 -0.90 -4.65
CA PRO A 132 -16.46 -2.04 -5.55
C PRO A 132 -15.60 -3.18 -4.98
N ALA A 133 -16.01 -4.42 -5.25
CA ALA A 133 -15.42 -5.61 -4.61
C ALA A 133 -13.91 -5.82 -4.81
N HIS A 134 -13.34 -5.27 -5.89
CA HIS A 134 -11.90 -5.36 -6.19
C HIS A 134 -11.06 -4.33 -5.40
N LEU A 135 -11.70 -3.36 -4.76
CA LEU A 135 -11.09 -2.41 -3.86
C LEU A 135 -11.37 -2.81 -2.39
N THR A 136 -10.57 -2.25 -1.50
CA THR A 136 -10.72 -2.40 -0.06
C THR A 136 -10.05 -1.23 0.67
N ALA A 137 -10.39 -1.09 1.94
CA ALA A 137 -9.72 -0.26 2.91
C ALA A 137 -9.59 -1.04 4.24
N PRO A 138 -8.64 -0.67 5.13
CA PRO A 138 -8.62 -1.17 6.51
C PRO A 138 -9.69 -0.45 7.35
N ASP A 139 -9.77 -0.79 8.63
CA ASP A 139 -10.51 0.00 9.61
C ASP A 139 -10.00 1.47 9.60
N PRO A 140 -10.90 2.45 9.81
CA PRO A 140 -10.57 3.86 9.68
C PRO A 140 -9.73 4.39 10.85
N SER A 141 -8.99 5.46 10.60
CA SER A 141 -8.26 6.15 11.66
C SER A 141 -9.19 6.89 12.63
N PRO A 142 -8.76 7.13 13.87
CA PRO A 142 -9.39 8.13 14.73
C PRO A 142 -9.38 9.54 14.14
N ALA A 143 -8.30 9.92 13.44
CA ALA A 143 -8.14 11.24 12.83
C ALA A 143 -9.22 11.55 11.78
N GLN A 144 -9.68 12.80 11.75
CA GLN A 144 -10.54 13.37 10.72
C GLN A 144 -9.68 14.12 9.68
N GLY A 145 -10.08 14.08 8.41
CA GLY A 145 -9.32 14.74 7.33
C GLY A 145 -10.19 15.20 6.17
N CYS A 146 -9.53 15.48 5.04
CA CYS A 146 -10.19 15.85 3.78
C CYS A 146 -11.11 17.09 3.85
N SER A 147 -10.86 18.00 4.80
CA SER A 147 -11.74 19.14 5.07
C SER A 147 -12.01 20.01 3.83
N VAL A 148 -10.99 20.23 2.99
CA VAL A 148 -11.13 20.98 1.74
C VAL A 148 -12.09 20.28 0.77
N ASP A 149 -11.86 18.99 0.50
CA ASP A 149 -12.68 18.20 -0.43
C ASP A 149 -14.13 18.09 0.06
N VAL A 150 -14.32 17.92 1.37
CA VAL A 150 -15.62 17.84 2.04
C VAL A 150 -16.43 19.13 1.85
N LEU A 151 -15.78 20.29 2.01
CA LEU A 151 -16.40 21.59 1.79
C LEU A 151 -16.72 21.85 0.32
N GLU A 152 -15.77 21.55 -0.58
CA GLU A 152 -15.94 21.79 -2.02
C GLU A 152 -17.05 20.92 -2.63
N GLN A 153 -17.15 19.67 -2.19
CA GLN A 153 -18.14 18.71 -2.69
C GLN A 153 -19.47 18.77 -1.92
N GLN A 154 -19.59 19.64 -0.91
CA GLN A 154 -20.80 19.78 -0.08
C GLN A 154 -21.23 18.42 0.50
N VAL A 155 -20.26 17.65 1.00
CA VAL A 155 -20.50 16.36 1.63
C VAL A 155 -21.40 16.56 2.85
N PRO A 156 -22.44 15.72 3.06
CA PRO A 156 -23.29 15.78 4.26
C PRO A 156 -22.48 15.64 5.56
N ASP A 157 -23.07 16.03 6.69
CA ASP A 157 -22.42 15.98 8.00
C ASP A 157 -22.18 14.52 8.42
N LEU A 158 -20.99 14.02 8.09
CA LEU A 158 -20.59 12.63 8.28
C LEU A 158 -19.17 12.59 8.84
N PRO A 159 -18.81 11.61 9.69
CA PRO A 159 -17.44 11.32 10.08
C PRO A 159 -16.52 11.17 8.85
N GLN A 160 -15.43 11.92 8.87
CA GLN A 160 -14.42 12.00 7.82
C GLN A 160 -13.12 11.33 8.26
N SER A 161 -13.24 10.13 8.85
CA SER A 161 -12.06 9.40 9.28
C SER A 161 -11.15 9.05 8.10
N ILE A 162 -9.85 9.28 8.26
CA ILE A 162 -8.84 9.04 7.22
C ILE A 162 -8.70 7.53 6.97
N ILE A 163 -8.66 7.16 5.68
CA ILE A 163 -8.55 5.79 5.20
C ILE A 163 -7.66 5.69 3.95
N PRO A 164 -6.75 4.70 3.88
CA PRO A 164 -6.14 4.31 2.61
C PRO A 164 -7.09 3.37 1.84
N VAL A 165 -7.32 3.66 0.57
CA VAL A 165 -8.11 2.81 -0.35
C VAL A 165 -7.19 2.25 -1.42
N TYR A 166 -7.27 0.94 -1.67
CA TYR A 166 -6.38 0.23 -2.59
C TYR A 166 -7.03 -1.04 -3.15
N ARG A 167 -6.37 -1.67 -4.13
CA ARG A 167 -6.81 -2.95 -4.69
C ARG A 167 -6.62 -4.09 -3.69
N ARG A 168 -7.63 -4.95 -3.54
CA ARG A 168 -7.71 -5.99 -2.49
C ARG A 168 -6.53 -6.97 -2.49
N ASP A 169 -5.93 -7.21 -3.64
CA ASP A 169 -4.82 -8.15 -3.87
C ASP A 169 -3.43 -7.48 -3.91
N LEU A 170 -3.36 -6.18 -3.63
CA LEU A 170 -2.11 -5.40 -3.73
C LEU A 170 -1.08 -5.76 -2.65
N PHE A 171 -1.54 -6.09 -1.45
CA PHE A 171 -0.70 -6.24 -0.27
C PHE A 171 -0.73 -7.64 0.32
N ASP A 172 0.43 -8.08 0.80
CA ASP A 172 0.56 -9.29 1.58
C ASP A 172 0.19 -9.06 3.07
N ARG A 173 0.30 -10.11 3.89
CA ARG A 173 -0.10 -10.03 5.30
C ARG A 173 0.77 -9.09 6.14
N ALA A 174 2.06 -8.98 5.84
CA ALA A 174 2.98 -8.11 6.58
C ALA A 174 2.71 -6.65 6.22
N GLU A 175 2.57 -6.36 4.94
CA GLU A 175 2.21 -5.04 4.40
C GLU A 175 0.86 -4.57 4.94
N LEU A 176 -0.18 -5.44 4.91
CA LEU A 176 -1.50 -5.12 5.46
C LEU A 176 -1.43 -4.80 6.95
N LYS A 177 -0.65 -5.57 7.73
CA LYS A 177 -0.47 -5.29 9.16
C LYS A 177 0.17 -3.92 9.39
N ALA A 178 1.17 -3.57 8.58
CA ALA A 178 1.86 -2.28 8.68
C ALA A 178 0.91 -1.11 8.37
N ILE A 179 0.17 -1.20 7.25
CA ILE A 179 -0.85 -0.21 6.87
C ILE A 179 -1.92 -0.07 7.96
N SER A 180 -2.52 -1.16 8.42
CA SER A 180 -3.57 -1.09 9.44
C SER A 180 -3.05 -0.56 10.77
N SER A 181 -1.82 -0.91 11.15
CA SER A 181 -1.21 -0.41 12.39
C SER A 181 -1.07 1.10 12.34
N VAL A 182 -0.52 1.65 11.24
CA VAL A 182 -0.35 3.10 11.15
C VAL A 182 -1.69 3.82 11.04
N THR A 183 -2.64 3.32 10.24
CA THR A 183 -3.99 3.91 10.16
C THR A 183 -4.67 4.00 11.52
N TYR A 184 -4.54 2.96 12.36
CA TYR A 184 -5.10 2.96 13.71
C TYR A 184 -4.42 3.96 14.67
N THR A 185 -3.13 4.23 14.48
CA THR A 185 -2.35 5.11 15.36
C THR A 185 -2.54 6.59 15.04
N VAL A 186 -2.83 6.97 13.78
CA VAL A 186 -2.98 8.38 13.41
C VAL A 186 -4.24 8.98 14.05
N THR A 187 -4.03 9.89 15.01
CA THR A 187 -5.06 10.76 15.60
C THR A 187 -4.95 12.18 15.04
N ASP A 188 -5.93 13.04 15.34
CA ASP A 188 -5.88 14.45 14.94
C ASP A 188 -4.60 15.14 15.47
N GLU A 189 -4.23 14.87 16.72
CA GLU A 189 -3.03 15.43 17.37
C GLU A 189 -1.75 14.95 16.68
N GLU A 190 -1.65 13.65 16.35
CA GLU A 190 -0.48 13.10 15.66
C GLU A 190 -0.34 13.67 14.24
N LEU A 191 -1.46 13.83 13.53
CA LEU A 191 -1.47 14.39 12.19
C LEU A 191 -1.08 15.88 12.19
N GLU A 192 -1.63 16.66 13.11
CA GLU A 192 -1.28 18.08 13.29
C GLU A 192 0.22 18.22 13.62
N GLY A 193 0.72 17.41 14.57
CA GLY A 193 2.13 17.41 14.96
C GLY A 193 3.07 17.02 13.83
N LEU A 194 2.70 16.04 13.00
CA LEU A 194 3.45 15.67 11.79
C LEU A 194 3.52 16.82 10.77
N ILE A 195 2.40 17.52 10.54
CA ILE A 195 2.33 18.65 9.60
C ILE A 195 3.18 19.82 10.12
N GLU A 196 3.09 20.16 11.40
CA GLU A 196 3.91 21.20 12.03
C GLU A 196 5.41 20.86 11.91
N THR A 197 5.78 19.64 12.29
CA THR A 197 7.17 19.17 12.24
C THR A 197 7.72 19.17 10.81
N ALA A 198 6.90 18.78 9.82
CA ALA A 198 7.28 18.84 8.41
C ALA A 198 7.55 20.27 7.94
N GLY A 199 6.75 21.24 8.40
CA GLY A 199 6.96 22.66 8.16
C GLY A 199 8.27 23.16 8.78
N ASP A 200 8.48 22.88 10.07
CA ASP A 200 9.66 23.28 10.83
C ASP A 200 10.97 22.73 10.25
N LYS A 201 10.95 21.47 9.82
CA LYS A 201 12.10 20.82 9.17
C LYS A 201 12.23 21.16 7.69
N SER A 202 11.23 21.79 7.08
CA SER A 202 11.10 21.92 5.63
C SER A 202 11.28 20.57 4.91
N SER A 203 10.81 19.48 5.52
CA SER A 203 10.96 18.12 5.03
C SER A 203 9.90 17.20 5.62
N VAL A 204 8.99 16.72 4.78
CA VAL A 204 7.96 15.74 5.14
C VAL A 204 8.60 14.40 5.54
N SER A 205 9.57 13.91 4.74
CA SER A 205 10.29 12.66 5.01
C SER A 205 10.92 12.65 6.40
N ALA A 206 11.61 13.73 6.77
CA ALA A 206 12.30 13.83 8.06
C ALA A 206 11.33 13.94 9.25
N ALA A 207 10.15 14.51 9.06
CA ALA A 207 9.12 14.56 10.09
C ALA A 207 8.50 13.17 10.33
N VAL A 208 8.20 12.45 9.25
CA VAL A 208 7.68 11.08 9.31
C VAL A 208 8.71 10.12 9.91
N GLU A 209 9.98 10.23 9.54
CA GLU A 209 11.08 9.41 10.10
C GLU A 209 11.18 9.60 11.62
N GLU A 210 11.14 10.84 12.10
CA GLU A 210 11.19 11.14 13.54
C GLU A 210 9.98 10.56 14.28
N TRP A 211 8.79 10.68 13.69
CA TRP A 211 7.56 10.14 14.27
C TRP A 211 7.57 8.62 14.38
N LEU A 212 8.09 7.94 13.35
CA LEU A 212 8.27 6.48 13.33
C LEU A 212 9.40 6.02 14.27
N GLY A 213 10.27 6.94 14.72
CA GLY A 213 11.34 6.68 15.66
C GLY A 213 12.66 6.24 15.01
N TYR A 214 12.95 6.70 13.80
CA TYR A 214 14.20 6.45 13.07
C TYR A 214 15.31 7.48 13.34
#